data_AF-A0A1M5HYQ3-F1
#
_entry.id   AF-A0A1M5HYQ3-F1
#
_cell.length_a   1.000
_cell.length_b   1.000
_cell.length_c   1.000
_cell.angle_alpha   90.00
_cell.angle_beta   90.00
_cell.angle_gamma   90.00
#
_symmetry.space_group_name_H-M   'P 1'
#
loop_
_entity.id
_entity.type
_entity.pdbx_description
1 polymer ?
#
loop_
_entity_poly.entity_id
_entity_poly.type
_entity_poly.pdbx_seq_one_letter_code
_entity_poly.pdbx_strand_id
1 'polypeptide(L)'
;MTTFEWLIALLLGAVLLSALARRLKVPYPTFLCLGGTLLAYVPSVPSWTLEPDLALALFVAPVLLDAAFDTSLRDLRNNWLPISTLVFAAVGSTTAAVAVVAHWLLPDMPWAAAIALGAIVAPPDAAAATAILRQVKLPYRIVKILEGESLLNDAGALLIYRFAVGAPAVQHLGWREFAPPIVLASAGSLLAGYLFARISLLLTRRITDAPSSIVVQFAGTFTVWIVAERLGLSGILTIVAYAITIARTEPRTPARLRVPSYAVWDTAVFVLNVLAFMLIGLQLRPIWQGLDDPVRLRYCLVAAAVLGITLLTRIAWVTLYGTTFRLLIAAGLFVPKRSTPVPTLKGGIVISWCGMRGIVTLAAAFALPPGFPYRDLILLTAFSVVLGSLVIQGLTLRPLIAVLRLKQDNPVIAEVARARVIAYQAALDEIDGDPSEAAELLRLEYRALLLHAEADPVGAIASGELPADPLRRRAIGAARRSIIALRQSETIGDDAFHQLEEEFDWRELSAQG
;
A
#
# COMPACT_ATOMS: atom_id res chain seq x y z
N MET A 1 -33.37 4.08 6.91
CA MET A 1 -33.17 3.15 8.05
C MET A 1 -32.63 1.82 7.58
N THR A 2 -33.31 1.10 6.68
CA THR A 2 -32.87 -0.21 6.16
C THR A 2 -31.46 -0.23 5.55
N THR A 3 -31.08 0.78 4.74
CA THR A 3 -29.72 0.89 4.18
C THR A 3 -28.65 1.04 5.25
N PHE A 4 -28.95 1.81 6.30
CA PHE A 4 -28.06 2.03 7.44
C PHE A 4 -27.93 0.77 8.31
N GLU A 5 -29.04 0.07 8.57
CA GLU A 5 -29.05 -1.22 9.24
C GLU A 5 -28.20 -2.25 8.50
N TRP A 6 -28.30 -2.30 7.17
CA TRP A 6 -27.47 -3.18 6.35
C TRP A 6 -26.00 -2.79 6.37
N LEU A 7 -25.65 -1.51 6.36
CA LEU A 7 -24.25 -1.06 6.52
C LEU A 7 -23.67 -1.50 7.87
N ILE A 8 -24.44 -1.38 8.95
CA ILE A 8 -24.03 -1.88 10.28
C ILE A 8 -23.88 -3.40 10.26
N ALA A 9 -24.85 -4.12 9.70
CA ALA A 9 -24.82 -5.58 9.60
C ALA A 9 -23.63 -6.07 8.78
N LEU A 10 -23.30 -5.38 7.67
CA LEU A 10 -22.08 -5.64 6.91
C LEU A 10 -20.85 -5.42 7.78
N LEU A 11 -20.70 -4.26 8.42
CA LEU A 11 -19.53 -3.95 9.24
C LEU A 11 -19.32 -4.98 10.34
N LEU A 12 -20.38 -5.30 11.09
CA LEU A 12 -20.32 -6.32 12.13
C LEU A 12 -20.01 -7.71 11.55
N GLY A 13 -20.66 -8.09 10.46
CA GLY A 13 -20.38 -9.34 9.75
C GLY A 13 -18.94 -9.42 9.26
N ALA A 14 -18.38 -8.30 8.79
CA ALA A 14 -17.04 -8.22 8.28
C ALA A 14 -15.99 -8.32 9.41
N VAL A 15 -16.26 -7.70 10.56
CA VAL A 15 -15.43 -7.87 11.76
C VAL A 15 -15.46 -9.32 12.25
N LEU A 16 -16.64 -9.96 12.27
CA LEU A 16 -16.79 -11.37 12.64
C LEU A 16 -16.05 -12.31 11.68
N LEU A 17 -16.19 -12.10 10.38
CA LEU A 17 -15.48 -12.86 9.35
C LEU A 17 -13.96 -12.64 9.43
N SER A 18 -13.52 -11.41 9.69
CA SER A 18 -12.10 -11.08 9.89
C SER A 18 -11.54 -11.77 11.13
N ALA A 19 -12.30 -11.81 12.24
CA ALA A 19 -11.92 -12.55 13.43
C ALA A 19 -11.87 -14.06 13.18
N LEU A 20 -12.81 -14.60 12.42
CA LEU A 20 -12.82 -16.01 12.02
C LEU A 20 -11.65 -16.35 11.11
N ALA A 21 -11.32 -15.49 10.13
CA ALA A 21 -10.17 -15.65 9.25
C ALA A 21 -8.85 -15.71 10.05
N ARG A 22 -8.69 -14.83 11.05
CA ARG A 22 -7.54 -14.88 11.98
C ARG A 22 -7.47 -16.20 12.75
N ARG A 23 -8.60 -16.69 13.26
CA ARG A 23 -8.67 -18.00 13.95
C ARG A 23 -8.31 -19.16 13.04
N LEU A 24 -8.82 -19.15 11.81
CA LEU A 24 -8.54 -20.16 10.77
C LEU A 24 -7.16 -20.00 10.14
N LYS A 25 -6.40 -18.95 10.48
CA LYS A 25 -5.06 -18.67 9.94
C LYS A 25 -5.06 -18.43 8.42
N VAL A 26 -6.19 -17.93 7.90
CA VAL A 26 -6.48 -17.63 6.49
C VAL A 26 -6.45 -16.10 6.26
N PRO A 27 -6.06 -15.62 5.07
CA PRO A 27 -6.14 -14.19 4.73
C PRO A 27 -7.56 -13.64 4.89
N TYR A 28 -7.69 -12.55 5.65
CA TYR A 28 -8.98 -11.89 5.82
C TYR A 28 -9.53 -11.32 4.49
N PRO A 29 -8.74 -10.77 3.54
CA PRO A 29 -9.28 -10.25 2.28
C PRO A 29 -10.03 -11.33 1.48
N THR A 30 -9.44 -12.51 1.36
CA THR A 30 -10.05 -13.66 0.69
C THR A 30 -11.35 -14.08 1.39
N PHE A 31 -11.33 -14.17 2.72
CA PHE A 31 -12.48 -14.64 3.49
C PHE A 31 -13.65 -13.64 3.46
N LEU A 32 -13.34 -12.33 3.48
CA LEU A 32 -14.34 -11.26 3.33
C LEU A 32 -14.96 -11.25 1.94
N CYS A 33 -14.15 -11.40 0.90
CA CYS A 33 -14.65 -11.46 -0.47
C CYS A 33 -15.55 -12.69 -0.69
N LEU A 34 -15.16 -13.86 -0.18
CA LEU A 34 -16.01 -15.05 -0.19
C LEU A 34 -17.29 -14.86 0.64
N GLY A 35 -17.19 -14.27 1.83
CA GLY A 35 -18.35 -13.95 2.66
C GLY A 35 -19.33 -13.00 1.98
N GLY A 36 -18.81 -11.94 1.34
CA GLY A 36 -19.61 -11.04 0.51
C GLY A 36 -20.26 -11.75 -0.68
N THR A 37 -19.52 -12.64 -1.33
CA THR A 37 -20.05 -13.46 -2.44
C THR A 37 -21.20 -14.35 -2.00
N LEU A 38 -21.08 -15.00 -0.83
CA LEU A 38 -22.16 -15.81 -0.25
C LEU A 38 -23.36 -14.95 0.16
N LEU A 39 -23.12 -13.78 0.75
CA LEU A 39 -24.16 -12.81 1.11
C LEU A 39 -24.90 -12.28 -0.11
N ALA A 40 -24.23 -12.16 -1.26
CA ALA A 40 -24.84 -11.69 -2.50
C ALA A 40 -26.05 -12.55 -2.91
N TYR A 41 -26.06 -13.84 -2.59
CA TYR A 41 -27.16 -14.77 -2.88
C TYR A 41 -28.35 -14.65 -1.93
N VAL A 42 -28.22 -13.93 -0.82
CA VAL A 42 -29.33 -13.69 0.10
C VAL A 42 -30.31 -12.70 -0.53
N PRO A 43 -31.58 -13.07 -0.78
CA PRO A 43 -32.53 -12.24 -1.54
C PRO A 43 -32.77 -10.86 -0.91
N SER A 44 -32.69 -10.78 0.43
CA SER A 44 -32.97 -9.58 1.22
C SER A 44 -31.84 -8.54 1.22
N VAL A 45 -30.65 -8.88 0.70
CA VAL A 45 -29.50 -7.96 0.66
C VAL A 45 -29.69 -6.96 -0.48
N PRO A 46 -29.60 -5.63 -0.21
CA PRO A 46 -29.72 -4.62 -1.24
C PRO A 46 -28.55 -4.66 -2.23
N SER A 47 -28.83 -4.44 -3.51
CA SER A 47 -27.80 -4.27 -4.54
C SER A 47 -27.21 -2.87 -4.46
N TRP A 48 -26.06 -2.71 -3.80
CA TRP A 48 -25.33 -1.45 -3.82
C TRP A 48 -24.48 -1.33 -5.07
N THR A 49 -24.83 -0.41 -5.95
CA THR A 49 -23.95 0.06 -7.00
C THR A 49 -23.12 1.20 -6.44
N LEU A 50 -21.82 0.95 -6.23
CA LEU A 50 -20.89 2.02 -5.88
C LEU A 50 -20.58 2.84 -7.13
N GLU A 51 -20.72 4.16 -7.02
CA GLU A 51 -20.22 5.05 -8.06
C GLU A 51 -18.69 4.89 -8.16
N PRO A 52 -18.12 4.69 -9.37
CA PRO A 52 -16.70 4.35 -9.52
C PRO A 52 -15.77 5.39 -8.94
N ASP A 53 -16.06 6.67 -9.20
CA ASP A 53 -15.26 7.80 -8.72
C ASP A 53 -15.31 7.88 -7.19
N LEU A 54 -16.48 7.61 -6.59
CA LEU A 54 -16.62 7.50 -5.14
C LEU A 54 -15.84 6.30 -4.59
N ALA A 55 -15.87 5.13 -5.25
CA ALA A 55 -15.15 3.95 -4.80
C ALA A 55 -13.62 4.18 -4.82
N LEU A 56 -13.10 4.79 -5.89
CA LEU A 56 -11.69 5.16 -5.99
C LEU A 56 -11.31 6.17 -4.91
N ALA A 57 -12.06 7.28 -4.78
CA ALA A 57 -11.77 8.29 -3.77
C ALA A 57 -11.88 7.74 -2.34
N LEU A 58 -12.91 6.95 -2.03
CA LEU A 58 -13.21 6.48 -0.68
C LEU A 58 -12.27 5.36 -0.21
N PHE A 59 -11.99 4.37 -1.06
CA PHE A 59 -11.21 3.19 -0.67
C PHE A 59 -9.73 3.30 -1.05
N VAL A 60 -9.41 3.94 -2.17
CA VAL A 60 -8.04 3.96 -2.70
C VAL A 60 -7.26 5.13 -2.11
N ALA A 61 -7.83 6.33 -2.03
CA ALA A 61 -7.10 7.50 -1.56
C ALA A 61 -6.56 7.37 -0.11
N PRO A 62 -7.36 6.90 0.88
CA PRO A 62 -6.87 6.72 2.25
C PRO A 62 -5.82 5.61 2.37
N VAL A 63 -6.01 4.48 1.67
CA VAL A 63 -5.08 3.34 1.68
C VAL A 63 -3.75 3.72 1.02
N LEU A 64 -3.79 4.48 -0.07
CA LEU A 64 -2.58 4.98 -0.72
C LEU A 64 -1.87 6.04 0.13
N LEU A 65 -2.62 6.92 0.79
CA LEU A 65 -2.03 7.90 1.70
C LEU A 65 -1.26 7.20 2.82
N ASP A 66 -1.91 6.24 3.48
CA ASP A 66 -1.33 5.40 4.55
C ASP A 66 -0.05 4.70 4.08
N ALA A 67 -0.14 3.95 2.99
CA ALA A 67 1.01 3.22 2.43
C ALA A 67 2.15 4.16 1.98
N ALA A 68 1.82 5.30 1.37
CA ALA A 68 2.81 6.27 0.89
C ALA A 68 3.44 7.09 2.03
N PHE A 69 2.73 7.32 3.13
CA PHE A 69 3.24 7.99 4.32
C PHE A 69 4.35 7.16 4.98
N ASP A 70 4.16 5.85 5.07
CA ASP A 70 5.12 4.90 5.65
C ASP A 70 6.26 4.50 4.68
N THR A 71 6.27 5.06 3.47
CA THR A 71 7.23 4.65 2.43
C THR A 71 8.63 5.23 2.65
N SER A 72 9.62 4.34 2.72
CA SER A 72 11.03 4.69 2.77
C SER A 72 11.61 5.04 1.40
N LEU A 73 11.96 6.33 1.14
CA LEU A 73 12.62 6.67 -0.14
C LEU A 73 14.02 6.10 -0.24
N ARG A 74 14.71 5.87 0.89
CA ARG A 74 16.00 5.16 0.90
C ARG A 74 15.81 3.76 0.33
N ASP A 75 14.79 3.04 0.78
CA ASP A 75 14.50 1.68 0.33
C ASP A 75 13.94 1.63 -1.08
N LEU A 76 13.08 2.59 -1.45
CA LEU A 76 12.59 2.77 -2.82
C LEU A 76 13.76 3.00 -3.77
N ARG A 77 14.72 3.87 -3.41
CA ARG A 77 15.92 4.14 -4.20
C ARG A 77 16.86 2.95 -4.25
N ASN A 78 17.03 2.21 -3.15
CA ASN A 78 17.86 0.99 -3.13
C ASN A 78 17.24 -0.12 -3.99
N ASN A 79 15.92 -0.15 -4.14
CA ASN A 79 15.18 -1.15 -4.92
C ASN A 79 14.53 -0.57 -6.18
N TRP A 80 15.02 0.56 -6.69
CA TRP A 80 14.36 1.28 -7.79
C TRP A 80 14.24 0.41 -9.05
N LEU A 81 15.28 -0.37 -9.36
CA LEU A 81 15.32 -1.23 -10.55
C LEU A 81 14.25 -2.33 -10.51
N PRO A 82 14.20 -3.23 -9.49
CA PRO A 82 13.15 -4.23 -9.43
C PRO A 82 11.73 -3.63 -9.31
N ILE A 83 11.57 -2.50 -8.63
CA ILE A 83 10.26 -1.84 -8.50
C ILE A 83 9.84 -1.27 -9.87
N SER A 84 10.72 -0.57 -10.57
CA SER A 84 10.40 0.01 -11.90
C SER A 84 10.06 -1.07 -12.93
N THR A 85 10.77 -2.20 -12.91
CA THR A 85 10.46 -3.30 -13.85
C THR A 85 9.11 -3.95 -13.55
N LEU A 86 8.69 -4.02 -12.28
CA LEU A 86 7.34 -4.47 -11.92
C LEU A 86 6.28 -3.44 -12.35
N VAL A 87 6.48 -2.17 -12.02
CA VAL A 87 5.51 -1.09 -12.28
C VAL A 87 5.29 -0.86 -13.77
N PHE A 88 6.33 -0.84 -14.60
CA PHE A 88 6.19 -0.53 -16.02
C PHE A 88 6.11 -1.79 -16.88
N ALA A 89 7.10 -2.68 -16.76
CA ALA A 89 7.23 -3.78 -17.69
C ALA A 89 6.34 -4.98 -17.34
N ALA A 90 6.12 -5.28 -16.06
CA ALA A 90 5.15 -6.32 -15.69
C ALA A 90 3.71 -5.88 -15.98
N VAL A 91 3.35 -4.63 -15.70
CA VAL A 91 2.02 -4.08 -16.03
C VAL A 91 1.81 -4.05 -17.55
N GLY A 92 2.78 -3.55 -18.31
CA GLY A 92 2.71 -3.49 -19.77
C GLY A 92 2.63 -4.87 -20.43
N SER A 93 3.49 -5.81 -20.01
CA SER A 93 3.47 -7.19 -20.52
C SER A 93 2.18 -7.92 -20.15
N THR A 94 1.66 -7.74 -18.94
CA THR A 94 0.38 -8.33 -18.53
C THR A 94 -0.77 -7.75 -19.35
N THR A 95 -0.78 -6.44 -19.56
CA THR A 95 -1.80 -5.77 -20.39
C THR A 95 -1.78 -6.30 -21.82
N ALA A 96 -0.60 -6.39 -22.44
CA ALA A 96 -0.43 -6.90 -23.79
C ALA A 96 -0.85 -8.38 -23.90
N ALA A 97 -0.42 -9.23 -22.97
CA ALA A 97 -0.74 -10.64 -22.96
C ALA A 97 -2.25 -10.87 -22.81
N VAL A 98 -2.91 -10.14 -21.89
CA VAL A 98 -4.37 -10.21 -21.72
C VAL A 98 -5.10 -9.71 -22.95
N ALA A 99 -4.66 -8.58 -23.54
CA ALA A 99 -5.30 -8.03 -24.74
C ALA A 99 -5.22 -9.02 -25.92
N VAL A 100 -4.06 -9.64 -26.14
CA VAL A 100 -3.87 -10.64 -27.19
C VAL A 100 -4.75 -11.87 -26.95
N VAL A 101 -4.77 -12.40 -25.72
CA VAL A 101 -5.60 -13.58 -25.39
C VAL A 101 -7.09 -13.27 -25.51
N ALA A 102 -7.54 -12.10 -25.03
CA ALA A 102 -8.93 -11.68 -25.13
C ALA A 102 -9.37 -11.53 -26.59
N HIS A 103 -8.58 -10.84 -27.41
CA HIS A 103 -8.85 -10.67 -28.84
C HIS A 103 -8.79 -12.00 -29.60
N TRP A 104 -7.90 -12.92 -29.22
CA TRP A 104 -7.83 -14.25 -29.82
C TRP A 104 -9.07 -15.12 -29.52
N LEU A 105 -9.59 -15.07 -28.27
CA LEU A 105 -10.80 -15.80 -27.88
C LEU A 105 -12.10 -15.12 -28.38
N LEU A 106 -12.04 -13.80 -28.61
CA LEU A 106 -13.13 -12.97 -29.09
C LEU A 106 -12.62 -12.06 -30.22
N PRO A 107 -12.50 -12.58 -31.46
CA PRO A 107 -11.99 -11.80 -32.60
C PRO A 107 -12.76 -10.51 -32.88
N ASP A 108 -14.05 -10.49 -32.56
CA ASP A 108 -14.93 -9.33 -32.72
C ASP A 108 -14.69 -8.23 -31.67
N MET A 109 -13.89 -8.50 -30.63
CA MET A 109 -13.59 -7.54 -29.57
C MET A 109 -12.61 -6.47 -30.07
N PRO A 110 -12.96 -5.16 -30.03
CA PRO A 110 -12.03 -4.12 -30.41
C PRO A 110 -10.77 -4.13 -29.53
N TRP A 111 -9.61 -3.84 -30.13
CA TRP A 111 -8.34 -3.74 -29.40
C TRP A 111 -8.39 -2.78 -28.22
N ALA A 112 -9.12 -1.66 -28.35
CA ALA A 112 -9.35 -0.72 -27.26
C ALA A 112 -9.98 -1.40 -26.03
N ALA A 113 -11.00 -2.23 -26.23
CA ALA A 113 -11.65 -2.96 -25.14
C ALA A 113 -10.73 -4.05 -24.56
N ALA A 114 -9.96 -4.73 -25.41
CA ALA A 114 -9.01 -5.77 -24.97
C ALA A 114 -7.84 -5.19 -24.16
N ILE A 115 -7.31 -4.03 -24.57
CA ILE A 115 -6.27 -3.28 -23.84
C ILE A 115 -6.85 -2.72 -22.54
N ALA A 116 -8.08 -2.19 -22.55
CA ALA A 116 -8.74 -1.72 -21.32
C ALA A 116 -8.89 -2.87 -20.31
N LEU A 117 -9.33 -4.05 -20.76
CA LEU A 117 -9.40 -5.25 -19.92
C LEU A 117 -8.03 -5.60 -19.35
N GLY A 118 -6.99 -5.64 -20.18
CA GLY A 118 -5.62 -5.90 -19.75
C GLY A 118 -5.11 -4.92 -18.72
N ALA A 119 -5.35 -3.61 -18.93
CA ALA A 119 -4.95 -2.56 -18.01
C ALA A 119 -5.65 -2.67 -16.66
N ILE A 120 -6.95 -3.03 -16.66
CA ILE A 120 -7.76 -3.21 -15.46
C ILE A 120 -7.22 -4.35 -14.56
N VAL A 121 -6.80 -5.48 -15.16
CA VAL A 121 -6.39 -6.69 -14.42
C VAL A 121 -4.88 -6.80 -14.19
N ALA A 122 -4.09 -5.92 -14.80
CA ALA A 122 -2.64 -5.92 -14.70
C ALA A 122 -2.08 -5.58 -13.30
N PRO A 123 -2.52 -4.49 -12.62
CA PRO A 123 -1.89 -4.06 -11.38
C PRO A 123 -2.28 -4.99 -10.21
N PRO A 124 -1.32 -5.52 -9.44
CA PRO A 124 -1.62 -6.17 -8.18
C PRO A 124 -1.94 -5.17 -7.06
N ASP A 125 -2.73 -5.61 -6.09
CA ASP A 125 -3.02 -4.91 -4.84
C ASP A 125 -2.10 -5.44 -3.73
N ALA A 126 -1.11 -4.64 -3.31
CA ALA A 126 -0.27 -5.03 -2.20
C ALA A 126 -0.98 -4.96 -0.85
N ALA A 127 -2.09 -4.22 -0.66
CA ALA A 127 -2.80 -4.22 0.61
C ALA A 127 -3.33 -5.64 0.92
N ALA A 128 -3.86 -6.32 -0.10
CA ALA A 128 -4.24 -7.72 0.00
C ALA A 128 -3.02 -8.63 0.30
N ALA A 129 -1.88 -8.37 -0.35
CA ALA A 129 -0.65 -9.14 -0.14
C ALA A 129 -0.06 -8.94 1.26
N THR A 130 0.21 -7.70 1.65
CA THR A 130 0.80 -7.31 2.92
C THR A 130 -0.04 -7.77 4.10
N ALA A 131 -1.38 -7.79 3.99
CA ALA A 131 -2.26 -8.41 4.98
C ALA A 131 -1.90 -9.87 5.30
N ILE A 132 -1.42 -10.62 4.30
CA ILE A 132 -0.92 -12.00 4.47
C ILE A 132 0.52 -11.98 4.96
N LEU A 133 1.37 -11.12 4.38
CA LEU A 133 2.79 -11.04 4.73
C LEU A 133 2.99 -10.63 6.19
N ARG A 134 2.13 -9.78 6.78
CA ARG A 134 2.17 -9.41 8.21
C ARG A 134 2.01 -10.62 9.14
N GLN A 135 1.42 -11.72 8.67
CA GLN A 135 1.25 -12.96 9.45
C GLN A 135 2.41 -13.96 9.28
N VAL A 136 3.35 -13.68 8.38
CA VAL A 136 4.42 -14.61 8.00
C VAL A 136 5.76 -13.89 7.96
N LYS A 137 6.78 -14.45 8.62
CA LYS A 137 8.12 -13.84 8.63
C LYS A 137 8.77 -13.94 7.26
N LEU A 138 8.88 -12.82 6.56
CA LEU A 138 9.54 -12.70 5.25
C LEU A 138 10.77 -11.79 5.32
N PRO A 139 11.73 -11.94 4.38
CA PRO A 139 12.84 -11.02 4.25
C PRO A 139 12.33 -9.58 4.02
N TYR A 140 12.86 -8.62 4.78
CA TYR A 140 12.48 -7.21 4.74
C TYR A 140 12.39 -6.64 3.31
N ARG A 141 13.40 -6.95 2.49
CA ARG A 141 13.47 -6.47 1.10
C ARG A 141 12.31 -6.93 0.22
N ILE A 142 11.80 -8.15 0.40
CA ILE A 142 10.67 -8.66 -0.41
C ILE A 142 9.43 -7.83 -0.10
N VAL A 143 9.20 -7.54 1.18
CA VAL A 143 8.08 -6.69 1.62
C VAL A 143 8.19 -5.30 1.01
N LYS A 144 9.37 -4.65 1.12
CA LYS A 144 9.59 -3.31 0.53
C LYS A 144 9.47 -3.24 -0.99
N ILE A 145 9.86 -4.30 -1.72
CA ILE A 145 9.66 -4.35 -3.18
C ILE A 145 8.16 -4.43 -3.52
N LEU A 146 7.39 -5.24 -2.79
CA LEU A 146 5.96 -5.41 -3.02
C LEU A 146 5.15 -4.16 -2.63
N GLU A 147 5.50 -3.52 -1.51
CA GLU A 147 4.93 -2.22 -1.12
C GLU A 147 5.22 -1.16 -2.19
N GLY A 148 6.47 -1.06 -2.63
CA GLY A 148 6.88 -0.12 -3.68
C GLY A 148 6.21 -0.35 -5.04
N GLU A 149 5.95 -1.60 -5.41
CA GLU A 149 5.21 -1.94 -6.64
C GLU A 149 3.78 -1.39 -6.60
N SER A 150 3.06 -1.62 -5.51
CA SER A 150 1.64 -1.25 -5.39
C SER A 150 1.37 0.23 -5.24
N LEU A 151 2.37 1.01 -4.82
CA LEU A 151 2.24 2.47 -4.75
C LEU A 151 2.14 3.12 -6.14
N LEU A 152 2.73 2.50 -7.16
CA LEU A 152 2.93 3.12 -8.47
C LEU A 152 2.24 2.38 -9.61
N ASN A 153 1.97 1.08 -9.47
CA ASN A 153 1.37 0.26 -10.52
C ASN A 153 -0.05 0.72 -10.93
N ASP A 154 -0.87 1.15 -9.98
CA ASP A 154 -2.25 1.57 -10.21
C ASP A 154 -2.27 2.85 -11.06
N ALA A 155 -1.32 3.75 -10.84
CA ALA A 155 -1.15 4.93 -11.69
C ALA A 155 -0.83 4.55 -13.13
N GLY A 156 0.13 3.63 -13.34
CA GLY A 156 0.50 3.16 -14.68
C GLY A 156 -0.64 2.44 -15.39
N ALA A 157 -1.34 1.55 -14.69
CA ALA A 157 -2.49 0.83 -15.20
C ALA A 157 -3.64 1.76 -15.57
N LEU A 158 -3.96 2.74 -14.71
CA LEU A 158 -5.04 3.69 -14.97
C LEU A 158 -4.71 4.63 -16.14
N LEU A 159 -3.44 4.97 -16.36
CA LEU A 159 -3.01 5.70 -17.56
C LEU A 159 -3.23 4.88 -18.83
N ILE A 160 -2.86 3.59 -18.84
CA ILE A 160 -3.11 2.70 -19.99
C ILE A 160 -4.63 2.53 -20.22
N TYR A 161 -5.40 2.38 -19.14
CA TYR A 161 -6.86 2.32 -19.19
C TYR A 161 -7.47 3.58 -19.82
N ARG A 162 -7.10 4.78 -19.35
CA ARG A 162 -7.59 6.04 -19.89
C ARG A 162 -7.25 6.19 -21.36
N PHE A 163 -6.05 5.76 -21.76
CA PHE A 163 -5.65 5.70 -23.17
C PHE A 163 -6.55 4.76 -23.97
N ALA A 164 -6.80 3.54 -23.48
CA ALA A 164 -7.62 2.55 -24.16
C ALA A 164 -9.09 2.97 -24.30
N VAL A 165 -9.66 3.61 -23.28
CA VAL A 165 -11.04 4.11 -23.30
C VAL A 165 -11.17 5.40 -24.12
N GLY A 166 -10.14 6.25 -24.15
CA GLY A 166 -10.13 7.50 -24.92
C GLY A 166 -9.79 7.32 -26.40
N ALA A 167 -9.03 6.29 -26.78
CA ALA A 167 -8.57 6.07 -28.16
C ALA A 167 -9.71 5.94 -29.20
N PRO A 168 -10.85 5.26 -28.94
CA PRO A 168 -11.97 5.20 -29.88
C PRO A 168 -12.56 6.58 -30.24
N ALA A 169 -12.49 7.55 -29.32
CA ALA A 169 -12.96 8.91 -29.54
C ALA A 169 -11.97 9.75 -30.37
N VAL A 170 -10.74 9.26 -30.56
CA VAL A 170 -9.63 10.01 -31.14
C VAL A 170 -8.91 9.15 -32.16
N GLN A 171 -9.59 8.84 -33.26
CA GLN A 171 -9.11 7.88 -34.28
C GLN A 171 -7.85 8.33 -35.06
N HIS A 172 -7.29 9.53 -34.79
CA HIS A 172 -6.27 10.16 -35.64
C HIS A 172 -5.04 10.70 -34.90
N LEU A 173 -4.97 10.66 -33.57
CA LEU A 173 -3.80 11.18 -32.88
C LEU A 173 -2.71 10.11 -32.75
N GLY A 174 -1.54 10.39 -33.32
CA GLY A 174 -0.38 9.52 -33.20
C GLY A 174 0.20 9.51 -31.78
N TRP A 175 1.08 8.56 -31.48
CA TRP A 175 1.84 8.49 -30.21
C TRP A 175 2.50 9.83 -29.82
N ARG A 176 2.91 10.63 -30.81
CA ARG A 176 3.55 11.93 -30.63
C ARG A 176 2.62 13.01 -30.06
N GLU A 177 1.32 12.89 -30.26
CA GLU A 177 0.34 13.89 -29.80
C GLU A 177 -0.27 13.48 -28.46
N PHE A 178 -0.30 12.18 -28.16
CA PHE A 178 -0.81 11.63 -26.90
C PHE A 178 0.22 11.55 -25.76
N ALA A 179 1.51 11.36 -26.08
CA ALA A 179 2.55 11.25 -25.05
C ALA A 179 2.77 12.55 -24.25
N PRO A 180 2.81 13.76 -24.85
CA PRO A 180 3.06 15.00 -24.11
C PRO A 180 2.00 15.30 -23.04
N PRO A 181 0.68 15.19 -23.30
CA PRO A 181 -0.35 15.36 -22.27
C PRO A 181 -0.22 14.39 -21.09
N ILE A 182 0.14 13.13 -21.35
CA ILE A 182 0.31 12.12 -20.29
C ILE A 182 1.52 12.44 -19.41
N VAL A 183 2.65 12.81 -20.04
CA VAL A 183 3.86 13.22 -19.32
C VAL A 183 3.59 14.49 -18.52
N LEU A 184 2.91 15.46 -19.11
CA LEU A 184 2.53 16.71 -18.44
C LEU A 184 1.57 16.45 -17.27
N ALA A 185 0.56 15.59 -17.45
CA ALA A 185 -0.36 15.21 -16.38
C ALA A 185 0.35 14.47 -15.24
N SER A 186 1.28 13.57 -15.56
CA SER A 186 2.06 12.82 -14.57
C SER A 186 3.00 13.74 -13.79
N ALA A 187 3.77 14.59 -14.47
CA ALA A 187 4.65 15.58 -13.83
C ALA A 187 3.85 16.63 -13.05
N GLY A 188 2.72 17.08 -13.60
CA GLY A 188 1.77 17.98 -12.95
C GLY A 188 1.17 17.38 -11.68
N SER A 189 0.89 16.07 -11.66
CA SER A 189 0.40 15.35 -10.47
C SER A 189 1.44 15.35 -9.35
N LEU A 190 2.71 15.08 -9.67
CA LEU A 190 3.80 15.10 -8.68
C LEU A 190 4.01 16.51 -8.10
N LEU A 191 4.01 17.53 -8.97
CA LEU A 191 4.14 18.93 -8.55
C LEU A 191 2.93 19.37 -7.71
N ALA A 192 1.71 19.04 -8.13
CA ALA A 192 0.49 19.36 -7.40
C ALA A 192 0.50 18.69 -6.02
N GLY A 193 0.89 17.42 -5.91
CA GLY A 193 1.00 16.72 -4.63
C GLY A 193 1.98 17.41 -3.68
N TYR A 194 3.15 17.82 -4.18
CA TYR A 194 4.10 18.62 -3.41
C TYR A 194 3.50 19.96 -2.95
N LEU A 195 2.87 20.72 -3.85
CA LEU A 195 2.27 22.01 -3.52
C LEU A 195 1.13 21.87 -2.50
N PHE A 196 0.23 20.90 -2.68
CA PHE A 196 -0.84 20.61 -1.74
C PHE A 196 -0.31 20.21 -0.37
N ALA A 197 0.78 19.45 -0.29
CA ALA A 197 1.42 19.12 0.98
C ALA A 197 1.94 20.38 1.69
N ARG A 198 2.59 21.29 0.96
CA ARG A 198 3.07 22.57 1.51
C ARG A 198 1.91 23.44 2.00
N ILE A 199 0.81 23.49 1.27
CA ILE A 199 -0.40 24.21 1.66
C ILE A 199 -1.00 23.58 2.93
N SER A 200 -1.20 22.26 2.94
CA SER A 200 -1.74 21.51 4.08
C SER A 200 -0.93 21.77 5.36
N LEU A 201 0.40 21.71 5.27
CA LEU A 201 1.31 22.02 6.38
C LEU A 201 1.22 23.47 6.88
N LEU A 202 0.82 24.42 6.04
CA LEU A 202 0.58 25.80 6.48
C LEU A 202 -0.76 25.93 7.22
N LEU A 203 -1.79 25.20 6.75
CA LEU A 203 -3.12 25.21 7.35
C LEU A 203 -3.13 24.48 8.71
N THR A 204 -2.44 23.35 8.83
CA THR A 204 -2.47 22.51 10.03
C THR A 204 -1.62 23.04 11.19
N ARG A 205 -0.67 23.95 10.93
CA ARG A 205 0.20 24.54 11.97
C ARG A 205 -0.53 25.21 13.14
N ARG A 206 -1.77 25.67 12.92
CA ARG A 206 -2.58 26.34 13.96
C ARG A 206 -3.42 25.36 14.79
N ILE A 207 -3.48 24.10 14.39
CA ILE A 207 -4.30 23.09 15.06
C ILE A 207 -3.51 22.53 16.24
N THR A 208 -4.08 22.62 17.43
CA THR A 208 -3.43 22.21 18.68
C THR A 208 -4.07 21.00 19.33
N ASP A 209 -5.28 20.62 18.92
CA ASP A 209 -6.06 19.49 19.41
C ASP A 209 -6.09 18.31 18.41
N ALA A 210 -6.07 17.09 18.95
CA ALA A 210 -6.01 15.87 18.14
C ALA A 210 -7.26 15.66 17.25
N PRO A 211 -8.50 15.83 17.75
CA PRO A 211 -9.69 15.60 16.93
C PRO A 211 -9.74 16.48 15.69
N SER A 212 -9.48 17.79 15.82
CA SER A 212 -9.46 18.70 14.66
C SER A 212 -8.35 18.36 13.68
N SER A 213 -7.18 17.95 14.18
CA SER A 213 -6.06 17.51 13.32
C SER A 213 -6.47 16.32 12.46
N ILE A 214 -7.09 15.31 13.08
CA ILE A 214 -7.55 14.09 12.41
C ILE A 214 -8.61 14.42 11.35
N VAL A 215 -9.60 15.25 11.69
CA VAL A 215 -10.64 15.67 10.74
C VAL A 215 -10.04 16.38 9.53
N VAL A 216 -9.09 17.29 9.75
CA VAL A 216 -8.41 18.02 8.67
C VAL A 216 -7.54 17.08 7.83
N GLN A 217 -6.90 16.07 8.42
CA GLN A 217 -6.16 15.06 7.68
C GLN A 217 -7.09 14.27 6.73
N PHE A 218 -8.21 13.74 7.23
CA PHE A 218 -9.19 13.03 6.38
C PHE A 218 -9.77 13.93 5.30
N ALA A 219 -10.24 15.13 5.67
CA ALA A 219 -10.78 16.10 4.71
C ALA A 219 -9.73 16.49 3.66
N GLY A 220 -8.49 16.69 4.09
CA GLY A 220 -7.35 17.00 3.22
C GLY A 220 -7.08 15.90 2.21
N THR A 221 -7.05 14.64 2.64
CA THR A 221 -6.86 13.46 1.77
C THR A 221 -7.88 13.40 0.64
N PHE A 222 -9.17 13.51 0.96
CA PHE A 222 -10.23 13.50 -0.07
C PHE A 222 -10.22 14.78 -0.92
N THR A 223 -9.92 15.94 -0.33
CA THR A 223 -9.84 17.21 -1.08
C THR A 223 -8.72 17.17 -2.12
N VAL A 224 -7.54 16.69 -1.74
CA VAL A 224 -6.40 16.53 -2.66
C VAL A 224 -6.76 15.61 -3.83
N TRP A 225 -7.41 14.48 -3.54
CA TRP A 225 -7.88 13.55 -4.57
C TRP A 225 -8.86 14.23 -5.55
N ILE A 226 -9.93 14.83 -5.02
CA ILE A 226 -11.00 15.45 -5.83
C ILE A 226 -10.45 16.60 -6.67
N VAL A 227 -9.61 17.46 -6.09
CA VAL A 227 -9.01 18.58 -6.82
C VAL A 227 -8.08 18.07 -7.93
N ALA A 228 -7.29 17.04 -7.67
CA ALA A 228 -6.42 16.45 -8.68
C ALA A 228 -7.23 15.92 -9.88
N GLU A 229 -8.30 15.18 -9.64
CA GLU A 229 -9.15 14.65 -10.72
C GLU A 229 -9.85 15.75 -11.52
N ARG A 230 -10.35 16.80 -10.84
CA ARG A 230 -10.95 17.96 -11.52
C ARG A 230 -9.95 18.73 -12.39
N LEU A 231 -8.67 18.72 -12.04
CA LEU A 231 -7.59 19.30 -12.84
C LEU A 231 -7.10 18.36 -13.96
N GLY A 232 -7.70 17.18 -14.12
CA GLY A 232 -7.26 16.18 -15.12
C GLY A 232 -5.95 15.49 -14.75
N LEU A 233 -5.49 15.62 -13.51
CA LEU A 233 -4.28 14.98 -12.99
C LEU A 233 -4.58 13.53 -12.58
N SER A 234 -3.54 12.78 -12.23
CA SER A 234 -3.66 11.45 -11.64
C SER A 234 -3.86 11.59 -10.14
N GLY A 235 -5.05 11.24 -9.63
CA GLY A 235 -5.34 11.23 -8.19
C GLY A 235 -4.35 10.39 -7.40
N ILE A 236 -4.00 9.21 -7.94
CA ILE A 236 -3.02 8.27 -7.36
C ILE A 236 -1.64 8.90 -7.24
N LEU A 237 -1.07 9.46 -8.33
CA LEU A 237 0.26 10.07 -8.27
C LEU A 237 0.28 11.31 -7.36
N THR A 238 -0.81 12.08 -7.38
CA THR A 238 -0.93 13.30 -6.57
C THR A 238 -0.99 12.96 -5.08
N ILE A 239 -1.78 11.95 -4.68
CA ILE A 239 -1.89 11.56 -3.26
C ILE A 239 -0.61 10.91 -2.74
N VAL A 240 0.06 10.09 -3.56
CA VAL A 240 1.35 9.48 -3.20
C VAL A 240 2.42 10.56 -3.01
N ALA A 241 2.53 11.52 -3.94
CA ALA A 241 3.47 12.64 -3.80
C ALA A 241 3.13 13.52 -2.59
N TYR A 242 1.85 13.77 -2.34
CA TYR A 242 1.36 14.49 -1.16
C TYR A 242 1.77 13.80 0.14
N ALA A 243 1.47 12.51 0.30
CA ALA A 243 1.79 11.72 1.49
C ALA A 243 3.29 11.68 1.78
N ILE A 244 4.11 11.34 0.78
CA ILE A 244 5.57 11.29 0.90
C ILE A 244 6.14 12.66 1.30
N THR A 245 5.58 13.75 0.75
CA THR A 245 6.04 15.11 1.07
C THR A 245 5.71 15.49 2.51
N ILE A 246 4.51 15.14 2.99
CA ILE A 246 4.10 15.36 4.39
C ILE A 246 4.99 14.55 5.33
N ALA A 247 5.12 13.24 5.12
CA ALA A 247 5.90 12.34 5.97
C ALA A 247 7.37 12.79 6.16
N ARG A 248 7.93 13.51 5.18
CA ARG A 248 9.30 14.05 5.21
C ARG A 248 9.42 15.45 5.79
N THR A 249 8.39 16.26 5.66
CA THR A 249 8.41 17.66 6.12
C THR A 249 7.92 17.78 7.57
N GLU A 250 7.24 16.77 8.10
CA GLU A 250 6.56 16.77 9.39
C GLU A 250 7.31 16.20 10.63
N PRO A 251 8.64 16.34 10.85
CA PRO A 251 9.27 15.93 12.12
C PRO A 251 8.88 16.77 13.37
N ARG A 252 7.85 17.62 13.29
CA ARG A 252 7.51 18.61 14.34
C ARG A 252 6.14 18.43 14.96
N THR A 253 5.36 17.43 14.55
CA THR A 253 4.04 17.21 15.13
C THR A 253 4.18 16.59 16.52
N PRO A 254 3.64 17.24 17.58
CA PRO A 254 3.72 16.75 18.95
C PRO A 254 3.14 15.33 19.11
N ALA A 255 3.70 14.53 20.03
CA ALA A 255 3.21 13.18 20.34
C ALA A 255 1.70 13.13 20.59
N ARG A 256 1.19 14.12 21.32
CA ARG A 256 -0.24 14.28 21.65
C ARG A 256 -1.18 14.36 20.44
N LEU A 257 -0.68 14.81 19.28
CA LEU A 257 -1.45 14.84 18.03
C LEU A 257 -1.20 13.59 17.19
N ARG A 258 0.04 13.09 17.20
CA ARG A 258 0.49 12.00 16.33
C ARG A 258 -0.02 10.63 16.78
N VAL A 259 0.11 10.29 18.06
CA VAL A 259 -0.32 8.97 18.59
C VAL A 259 -1.81 8.70 18.35
N PRO A 260 -2.75 9.63 18.67
CA PRO A 260 -4.16 9.41 18.36
C PRO A 260 -4.43 9.35 16.85
N SER A 261 -3.70 10.13 16.04
CA SER A 261 -3.87 10.13 14.59
C SER A 261 -3.55 8.77 13.99
N TYR A 262 -2.41 8.16 14.36
CA TYR A 262 -2.04 6.82 13.90
C TYR A 262 -3.10 5.77 14.26
N ALA A 263 -3.56 5.75 15.51
CA ALA A 263 -4.58 4.81 15.94
C ALA A 263 -5.91 4.94 15.15
N VAL A 264 -6.33 6.17 14.85
CA VAL A 264 -7.55 6.42 14.06
C VAL A 264 -7.34 6.05 12.59
N TRP A 265 -6.18 6.37 11.99
CA TRP A 265 -5.86 6.01 10.61
C TRP A 265 -5.79 4.49 10.42
N ASP A 266 -5.09 3.78 11.30
CA ASP A 266 -5.03 2.30 11.29
C ASP A 266 -6.44 1.69 11.31
N THR A 267 -7.30 2.21 12.19
CA THR A 267 -8.68 1.74 12.33
C THR A 267 -9.51 2.07 11.08
N ALA A 268 -9.38 3.28 10.55
CA ALA A 268 -10.11 3.73 9.37
C ALA A 268 -9.71 2.95 8.12
N VAL A 269 -8.42 2.79 7.86
CA VAL A 269 -7.87 2.00 6.75
C VAL A 269 -8.30 0.54 6.86
N PHE A 270 -8.27 -0.03 8.07
CA PHE A 270 -8.79 -1.38 8.31
C PHE A 270 -10.29 -1.47 7.95
N VAL A 271 -11.12 -0.56 8.44
CA VAL A 271 -12.57 -0.54 8.14
C VAL A 271 -12.83 -0.39 6.65
N LEU A 272 -12.12 0.52 5.98
CA LEU A 272 -12.24 0.75 4.54
C LEU A 272 -11.86 -0.49 3.73
N ASN A 273 -10.76 -1.17 4.08
CA ASN A 273 -10.34 -2.41 3.43
C ASN A 273 -11.36 -3.53 3.64
N VAL A 274 -11.86 -3.66 4.87
CA VAL A 274 -12.84 -4.69 5.23
C VAL A 274 -14.15 -4.48 4.46
N LEU A 275 -14.64 -3.24 4.39
CA LEU A 275 -15.79 -2.85 3.58
C LEU A 275 -15.52 -3.09 2.09
N ALA A 276 -14.37 -2.67 1.57
CA ALA A 276 -13.96 -2.83 0.18
C ALA A 276 -14.05 -4.30 -0.26
N PHE A 277 -13.40 -5.22 0.45
CA PHE A 277 -13.41 -6.64 0.09
C PHE A 277 -14.80 -7.28 0.22
N MET A 278 -15.60 -6.87 1.21
CA MET A 278 -16.97 -7.35 1.35
C MET A 278 -17.87 -6.85 0.21
N LEU A 279 -17.76 -5.57 -0.15
CA LEU A 279 -18.51 -4.95 -1.23
C LEU A 279 -18.13 -5.54 -2.59
N ILE A 280 -16.84 -5.81 -2.83
CA ILE A 280 -16.37 -6.56 -4.01
C ILE A 280 -17.11 -7.88 -4.14
N GLY A 281 -17.17 -8.68 -3.07
CA GLY A 281 -17.87 -9.96 -3.06
C GLY A 281 -19.37 -9.82 -3.38
N LEU A 282 -20.01 -8.79 -2.84
CA LEU A 282 -21.42 -8.49 -3.13
C LEU A 282 -21.72 -8.21 -4.61
N GLN A 283 -20.71 -7.76 -5.38
CA GLN A 283 -20.90 -7.46 -6.80
C GLN A 283 -21.09 -8.68 -7.69
N LEU A 284 -20.90 -9.92 -7.20
CA LEU A 284 -21.12 -11.11 -8.03
C LEU A 284 -22.54 -11.17 -8.57
N ARG A 285 -23.55 -10.96 -7.72
CA ARG A 285 -24.96 -11.07 -8.12
C ARG A 285 -25.35 -10.09 -9.23
N PRO A 286 -25.13 -8.76 -9.11
CA PRO A 286 -25.49 -7.84 -10.18
C PRO A 286 -24.73 -8.12 -11.48
N ILE A 287 -23.46 -8.52 -11.41
CA ILE A 287 -22.68 -8.91 -12.60
C ILE A 287 -23.27 -10.16 -13.25
N TRP A 288 -23.63 -11.17 -12.45
CA TRP A 288 -24.19 -12.42 -12.96
C TRP A 288 -25.58 -12.24 -13.58
N GLN A 289 -26.43 -11.42 -12.96
CA GLN A 289 -27.78 -11.13 -13.45
C GLN A 289 -27.79 -10.25 -14.70
N GLY A 290 -26.75 -9.43 -14.90
CA GLY A 290 -26.58 -8.61 -16.11
C GLY A 290 -26.16 -9.41 -17.36
N LEU A 291 -25.85 -10.70 -17.23
CA LEU A 291 -25.37 -11.54 -18.33
C LEU A 291 -26.48 -12.40 -18.93
N ASP A 292 -26.57 -12.39 -20.25
CA ASP A 292 -27.42 -13.30 -21.03
C ASP A 292 -27.02 -14.76 -20.86
N ASP A 293 -28.00 -15.63 -20.57
CA ASP A 293 -27.83 -17.09 -20.37
C ASP A 293 -26.91 -17.77 -21.41
N PRO A 294 -27.09 -17.59 -22.74
CA PRO A 294 -26.29 -18.28 -23.75
C PRO A 294 -24.81 -17.87 -23.78
N VAL A 295 -24.46 -16.69 -23.25
CA VAL A 295 -23.10 -16.13 -23.32
C VAL A 295 -22.31 -16.39 -22.04
N ARG A 296 -22.99 -16.67 -20.91
CA ARG A 296 -22.36 -16.86 -19.58
C ARG A 296 -21.21 -17.86 -19.60
N LEU A 297 -21.41 -19.07 -20.15
CA LEU A 297 -20.37 -20.10 -20.16
C LEU A 297 -19.13 -19.63 -20.93
N ARG A 298 -19.32 -19.00 -22.10
CA ARG A 298 -18.23 -18.47 -22.91
C ARG A 298 -17.46 -17.40 -22.15
N TYR A 299 -18.15 -16.49 -21.48
CA TYR A 299 -17.51 -15.43 -20.71
C TYR A 299 -16.79 -15.94 -19.46
N CYS A 300 -17.31 -16.98 -18.80
CA CYS A 300 -16.60 -17.66 -17.72
C CYS A 300 -15.29 -18.31 -18.21
N LEU A 301 -15.30 -18.94 -19.39
CA LEU A 301 -14.08 -19.50 -19.98
C LEU A 301 -13.06 -18.43 -20.34
N VAL A 302 -13.49 -17.31 -20.92
CA VAL A 302 -12.63 -16.15 -21.20
C VAL A 302 -12.06 -15.60 -19.89
N ALA A 303 -12.89 -15.42 -18.86
CA ALA A 303 -12.45 -14.94 -17.56
C ALA A 303 -11.42 -15.87 -16.90
N ALA A 304 -11.62 -17.19 -16.99
CA ALA A 304 -10.67 -18.18 -16.50
C ALA A 304 -9.34 -18.16 -17.28
N ALA A 305 -9.39 -18.01 -18.61
CA ALA A 305 -8.20 -17.85 -19.44
C ALA A 305 -7.43 -16.57 -19.10
N VAL A 306 -8.15 -15.45 -18.88
CA VAL A 306 -7.56 -14.18 -18.46
C VAL A 306 -6.92 -14.30 -17.06
N LEU A 307 -7.57 -14.98 -16.11
CA LEU A 307 -6.95 -15.30 -14.82
C LEU A 307 -5.68 -16.15 -14.98
N GLY A 308 -5.72 -17.18 -15.83
CA GLY A 308 -4.54 -17.99 -16.13
C GLY A 308 -3.37 -17.17 -16.68
N ILE A 309 -3.61 -16.38 -17.73
CA ILE A 309 -2.54 -15.60 -18.37
C ILE A 309 -2.02 -14.47 -17.46
N THR A 310 -2.87 -13.84 -16.64
CA THR A 310 -2.44 -12.81 -15.68
C THR A 310 -1.52 -13.36 -14.59
N LEU A 311 -1.73 -14.61 -14.16
CA LEU A 311 -0.84 -15.30 -13.22
C LEU A 311 0.45 -15.74 -13.92
N LEU A 312 0.35 -16.34 -15.10
CA LEU A 312 1.50 -16.85 -15.86
C LEU A 312 2.45 -15.74 -16.29
N THR A 313 1.93 -14.61 -16.81
CA THR A 313 2.75 -13.48 -17.26
C THR A 313 3.57 -12.90 -16.11
N ARG A 314 2.99 -12.81 -14.90
CA ARG A 314 3.72 -12.34 -13.71
C ARG A 314 4.85 -13.31 -13.34
N ILE A 315 4.59 -14.61 -13.33
CA ILE A 315 5.61 -15.63 -13.06
C ILE A 315 6.73 -15.58 -14.10
N ALA A 316 6.36 -15.48 -15.39
CA ALA A 316 7.31 -15.38 -16.49
C ALA A 316 8.19 -14.13 -16.34
N TRP A 317 7.60 -12.97 -16.08
CA TRP A 317 8.34 -11.71 -15.94
C TRP A 317 9.33 -11.73 -14.77
N VAL A 318 8.88 -12.15 -13.57
CA VAL A 318 9.76 -12.17 -12.39
C VAL A 318 10.89 -13.20 -12.56
N THR A 319 10.60 -14.33 -13.20
CA THR A 319 11.61 -15.36 -13.50
C THR A 319 12.62 -14.87 -14.54
N LEU A 320 12.13 -14.19 -15.59
CA LEU A 320 12.95 -13.58 -16.62
C LEU A 320 13.86 -12.51 -16.01
N TYR A 321 13.31 -11.57 -15.24
CA TYR A 321 14.07 -10.54 -14.54
C TYR A 321 15.16 -11.13 -13.65
N GLY A 322 14.81 -12.10 -12.80
CA GLY A 322 15.77 -12.74 -11.89
C GLY A 322 16.88 -13.48 -12.63
N THR A 323 16.57 -14.13 -13.75
CA THR A 323 17.54 -14.89 -14.55
C THR A 323 18.46 -13.96 -15.34
N THR A 324 17.90 -12.96 -16.02
CA THR A 324 18.68 -11.94 -16.74
C THR A 324 19.62 -11.20 -15.79
N PHE A 325 19.14 -10.80 -14.61
CA PHE A 325 19.98 -10.12 -13.64
C PHE A 325 21.15 -11.00 -13.15
N ARG A 326 20.92 -12.29 -12.89
CA ARG A 326 21.99 -13.23 -12.53
C ARG A 326 22.99 -13.45 -13.66
N LEU A 327 22.52 -13.53 -14.91
CA LEU A 327 23.39 -13.68 -16.08
C LEU A 327 24.26 -12.44 -16.32
N LEU A 328 23.71 -11.24 -16.16
CA LEU A 328 24.48 -9.99 -16.28
C LEU A 328 25.59 -9.88 -15.23
N ILE A 329 25.32 -10.36 -14.00
CA ILE A 329 26.34 -10.44 -12.96
C ILE A 329 27.40 -11.49 -13.31
N ALA A 330 26.99 -12.68 -13.75
CA ALA A 330 27.90 -13.75 -14.13
C ALA A 330 28.79 -13.36 -15.34
N ALA A 331 28.26 -12.56 -16.26
CA ALA A 331 28.98 -12.02 -17.41
C ALA A 331 29.87 -10.81 -17.07
N GLY A 332 29.89 -10.34 -15.81
CA GLY A 332 30.67 -9.18 -15.38
C GLY A 332 30.16 -7.82 -15.90
N LEU A 333 28.98 -7.80 -16.56
CA LEU A 333 28.37 -6.59 -17.13
C LEU A 333 27.65 -5.73 -16.07
N PHE A 334 27.39 -6.30 -14.90
CA PHE A 334 26.71 -5.60 -13.81
C PHE A 334 27.35 -5.92 -12.46
N VAL A 335 27.87 -4.89 -11.77
CA VAL A 335 28.40 -5.03 -10.41
C VAL A 335 27.35 -4.52 -9.43
N PRO A 336 26.69 -5.41 -8.66
CA PRO A 336 25.70 -4.99 -7.68
C PRO A 336 26.36 -4.17 -6.57
N LYS A 337 25.71 -3.08 -6.15
CA LYS A 337 26.09 -2.36 -4.94
C LYS A 337 25.90 -3.28 -3.73
N ARG A 338 26.64 -3.04 -2.64
CA ARG A 338 26.45 -3.77 -1.36
C ARG A 338 25.00 -3.71 -0.87
N SER A 339 24.28 -2.62 -1.17
CA SER A 339 22.86 -2.43 -0.82
C SER A 339 21.87 -3.15 -1.76
N THR A 340 22.33 -3.75 -2.85
CA THR A 340 21.49 -4.45 -3.84
C THR A 340 21.86 -5.94 -3.93
N PRO A 341 21.40 -6.80 -3.00
CA PRO A 341 21.69 -8.22 -3.06
C PRO A 341 21.12 -8.87 -4.34
N VAL A 342 21.70 -9.99 -4.76
CA VAL A 342 21.26 -10.71 -5.97
C VAL A 342 19.85 -11.30 -5.74
N PRO A 343 18.91 -11.17 -6.70
CA PRO A 343 17.61 -11.81 -6.63
C PRO A 343 17.74 -13.34 -6.50
N THR A 344 17.24 -13.87 -5.39
CA THR A 344 17.20 -15.32 -5.16
C THR A 344 16.02 -15.95 -5.90
N LEU A 345 16.17 -17.20 -6.34
CA LEU A 345 15.07 -17.95 -6.96
C LEU A 345 13.85 -18.05 -6.04
N LYS A 346 14.08 -18.38 -4.76
CA LYS A 346 13.04 -18.47 -3.75
C LYS A 346 12.31 -17.14 -3.54
N GLY A 347 13.04 -16.02 -3.51
CA GLY A 347 12.45 -14.69 -3.39
C GLY A 347 11.62 -14.31 -4.63
N GLY A 348 12.10 -14.66 -5.82
CA GLY A 348 11.36 -14.46 -7.07
C GLY A 348 10.03 -15.22 -7.10
N ILE A 349 10.00 -16.47 -6.64
CA ILE A 349 8.76 -17.27 -6.53
C ILE A 349 7.74 -16.59 -5.61
N VAL A 350 8.18 -16.04 -4.47
CA VAL A 350 7.26 -15.33 -3.56
C VAL A 350 6.75 -14.03 -4.20
N ILE A 351 7.63 -13.22 -4.80
CA ILE A 351 7.23 -11.96 -5.46
C ILE A 351 6.22 -12.20 -6.59
N SER A 352 6.43 -13.24 -7.40
CA SER A 352 5.49 -13.58 -8.47
C SER A 352 4.15 -14.08 -7.94
N TRP A 353 4.14 -14.78 -6.81
CA TRP A 353 2.92 -15.31 -6.20
C TRP A 353 2.13 -14.28 -5.37
N CYS A 354 2.76 -13.19 -4.92
CA CYS A 354 2.11 -12.11 -4.16
C CYS A 354 1.26 -11.14 -5.01
N GLY A 355 1.03 -11.42 -6.30
CA GLY A 355 0.31 -10.51 -7.20
C GLY A 355 -1.22 -10.59 -7.14
N MET A 356 -1.83 -10.52 -5.97
CA MET A 356 -3.30 -10.54 -5.85
C MET A 356 -3.91 -9.27 -6.43
N ARG A 357 -5.12 -9.31 -6.99
CA ARG A 357 -5.83 -8.13 -7.51
C ARG A 357 -6.84 -7.63 -6.48
N GLY A 358 -7.12 -6.34 -6.50
CA GLY A 358 -7.89 -5.67 -5.45
C GLY A 358 -9.02 -4.79 -5.95
N ILE A 359 -9.42 -3.84 -5.11
CA ILE A 359 -10.56 -2.96 -5.38
C ILE A 359 -10.37 -2.06 -6.60
N VAL A 360 -9.14 -1.63 -6.87
CA VAL A 360 -8.83 -0.74 -8.00
C VAL A 360 -9.22 -1.39 -9.34
N THR A 361 -8.95 -2.69 -9.50
CA THR A 361 -9.36 -3.48 -10.66
C THR A 361 -10.87 -3.43 -10.86
N LEU A 362 -11.66 -3.63 -9.80
CA LEU A 362 -13.12 -3.64 -9.91
C LEU A 362 -13.67 -2.22 -10.15
N ALA A 363 -13.14 -1.21 -9.44
CA ALA A 363 -13.55 0.17 -9.60
C ALA A 363 -13.26 0.70 -11.02
N ALA A 364 -12.10 0.41 -11.58
CA ALA A 364 -11.75 0.75 -12.96
C ALA A 364 -12.66 0.06 -13.99
N ALA A 365 -13.07 -1.19 -13.73
CA ALA A 365 -14.03 -1.89 -14.57
C ALA A 365 -15.41 -1.23 -14.53
N PHE A 366 -15.87 -0.79 -13.35
CA PHE A 366 -17.14 -0.07 -13.22
C PHE A 366 -17.11 1.34 -13.82
N ALA A 367 -15.95 1.99 -13.85
CA ALA A 367 -15.74 3.30 -14.48
C ALA A 367 -15.90 3.27 -16.01
N LEU A 368 -16.00 2.08 -16.63
CA LEU A 368 -16.26 1.99 -18.07
C LEU A 368 -17.58 2.65 -18.45
N PRO A 369 -17.59 3.52 -19.48
CA PRO A 369 -18.79 4.21 -19.94
C PRO A 369 -19.95 3.25 -20.26
N PRO A 370 -21.20 3.68 -20.05
CA PRO A 370 -22.36 2.91 -20.53
C PRO A 370 -22.27 2.74 -22.05
N GLY A 371 -22.51 1.52 -22.54
CA GLY A 371 -22.40 1.18 -23.96
C GLY A 371 -20.97 0.89 -24.46
N PHE A 372 -19.96 0.89 -23.58
CA PHE A 372 -18.61 0.47 -23.96
C PHE A 372 -18.60 -1.00 -24.45
N PRO A 373 -17.89 -1.33 -25.55
CA PRO A 373 -17.88 -2.69 -26.10
C PRO A 373 -17.46 -3.73 -25.07
N TYR A 374 -18.22 -4.83 -24.96
CA TYR A 374 -17.93 -5.94 -24.05
C TYR A 374 -17.85 -5.56 -22.56
N ARG A 375 -18.50 -4.48 -22.13
CA ARG A 375 -18.48 -4.01 -20.73
C ARG A 375 -18.80 -5.10 -19.71
N ASP A 376 -19.86 -5.89 -19.94
CA ASP A 376 -20.29 -6.91 -18.97
C ASP A 376 -19.30 -8.08 -18.88
N LEU A 377 -18.66 -8.45 -20.01
CA LEU A 377 -17.55 -9.39 -20.00
C LEU A 377 -16.37 -8.85 -19.20
N ILE A 378 -16.03 -7.56 -19.37
CA ILE A 378 -14.91 -6.93 -18.66
C ILE A 378 -15.19 -6.92 -17.16
N LEU A 379 -16.42 -6.58 -16.75
CA LEU A 379 -16.85 -6.64 -15.35
C LEU A 379 -16.74 -8.05 -14.76
N LEU A 380 -17.28 -9.06 -15.46
CA LEU A 380 -17.18 -10.46 -15.03
C LEU A 380 -15.71 -10.90 -14.93
N THR A 381 -14.89 -10.54 -15.90
CA THR A 381 -13.48 -10.94 -15.94
C THR A 381 -12.69 -10.25 -14.84
N ALA A 382 -12.88 -8.94 -14.63
CA ALA A 382 -12.27 -8.18 -13.55
C ALA A 382 -12.63 -8.80 -12.18
N PHE A 383 -13.92 -9.06 -11.94
CA PHE A 383 -14.38 -9.74 -10.74
C PHE A 383 -13.75 -11.13 -10.58
N SER A 384 -13.76 -11.95 -11.64
CA SER A 384 -13.21 -13.31 -11.61
C SER A 384 -11.70 -13.32 -11.37
N VAL A 385 -10.97 -12.35 -11.90
CA VAL A 385 -9.53 -12.20 -11.66
C VAL A 385 -9.26 -11.76 -10.22
N VAL A 386 -10.02 -10.80 -9.69
CA VAL A 386 -9.91 -10.36 -8.29
C VAL A 386 -10.21 -11.52 -7.35
N LEU A 387 -11.40 -12.14 -7.46
CA LEU A 387 -11.79 -13.26 -6.61
C LEU A 387 -10.85 -14.46 -6.79
N GLY A 388 -10.54 -14.83 -8.03
CA GLY A 388 -9.68 -15.97 -8.34
C GLY A 388 -8.26 -15.79 -7.83
N SER A 389 -7.66 -14.61 -8.00
CA SER A 389 -6.33 -14.33 -7.47
C SER A 389 -6.31 -14.30 -5.93
N LEU A 390 -7.31 -13.69 -5.29
CA LEU A 390 -7.44 -13.68 -3.82
C LEU A 390 -7.64 -15.09 -3.25
N VAL A 391 -8.44 -15.94 -3.89
CA VAL A 391 -8.68 -17.31 -3.44
C VAL A 391 -7.47 -18.20 -3.71
N ILE A 392 -6.97 -18.22 -4.95
CA ILE A 392 -5.86 -19.09 -5.33
C ILE A 392 -4.59 -18.63 -4.63
N GLN A 393 -4.14 -17.39 -4.85
CA GLN A 393 -2.87 -16.92 -4.29
C GLN A 393 -2.99 -16.68 -2.79
N GLY A 394 -4.08 -16.09 -2.30
CA GLY A 394 -4.23 -15.82 -0.87
C GLY A 394 -4.16 -17.09 -0.02
N LEU A 395 -4.92 -18.13 -0.37
CA LEU A 395 -4.92 -19.38 0.40
C LEU A 395 -3.60 -20.16 0.28
N THR A 396 -2.91 -20.06 -0.86
CA THR A 396 -1.69 -20.84 -1.13
C THR A 396 -0.38 -20.11 -0.79
N LEU A 397 -0.41 -18.79 -0.58
CA LEU A 397 0.80 -18.01 -0.32
C LEU A 397 1.47 -18.40 1.01
N ARG A 398 0.69 -18.55 2.07
CA ARG A 398 1.21 -18.96 3.39
C ARG A 398 1.91 -20.33 3.35
N PRO A 399 1.29 -21.42 2.83
CA PRO A 399 1.98 -22.70 2.74
C PRO A 399 3.20 -22.65 1.82
N LEU A 400 3.14 -21.88 0.72
CA LEU A 400 4.28 -21.67 -0.17
C LEU A 400 5.48 -21.08 0.58
N ILE A 401 5.27 -20.02 1.38
CA ILE A 401 6.35 -19.40 2.17
C ILE A 401 6.92 -20.39 3.21
N ALA A 402 6.04 -21.16 3.87
CA ALA A 402 6.46 -22.16 4.86
C ALA A 402 7.36 -23.25 4.24
N VAL A 403 7.09 -23.66 3.01
CA VAL A 403 7.90 -24.64 2.26
C VAL A 403 9.24 -24.04 1.84
N LEU A 404 9.27 -22.78 1.37
CA LEU A 404 10.48 -22.18 0.82
C LEU A 404 11.55 -21.87 1.88
N ARG A 405 11.17 -21.72 3.16
CA ARG A 405 12.07 -21.43 4.30
C ARG A 405 13.10 -20.34 3.95
N LEU A 406 12.61 -19.15 3.63
CA LEU A 406 13.45 -18.02 3.27
C LEU A 406 14.33 -17.59 4.45
N LYS A 407 15.59 -17.28 4.18
CA LYS A 407 16.51 -16.71 5.19
C LYS A 407 15.99 -15.33 5.58
N GLN A 408 15.74 -15.15 6.86
CA GLN A 408 15.29 -13.87 7.40
C GLN A 408 16.44 -12.86 7.35
N ASP A 409 16.12 -11.66 6.93
CA ASP A 409 16.99 -10.50 7.02
C ASP A 409 16.11 -9.36 7.53
N ASN A 410 16.42 -8.88 8.73
CA ASN A 410 15.72 -7.76 9.34
C ASN A 410 16.75 -6.67 9.71
N PRO A 411 17.17 -5.86 8.73
CA PRO A 411 18.12 -4.79 8.97
C PRO A 411 17.59 -3.76 9.96
N VAL A 412 16.26 -3.63 10.09
CA VAL A 412 15.58 -2.69 10.99
C VAL A 412 16.01 -2.92 12.43
N ILE A 413 16.11 -4.17 12.91
CA ILE A 413 16.53 -4.46 14.30
C ILE A 413 17.93 -3.90 14.57
N ALA A 414 18.87 -4.11 13.65
CA ALA A 414 20.24 -3.62 13.81
C ALA A 414 20.35 -2.10 13.66
N GLU A 415 19.47 -1.47 12.88
CA GLU A 415 19.38 -0.01 12.76
C GLU A 415 18.75 0.62 14.01
N VAL A 416 17.66 0.05 14.54
CA VAL A 416 17.00 0.46 15.78
C VAL A 416 17.96 0.37 16.96
N ALA A 417 18.67 -0.75 17.12
CA ALA A 417 19.64 -0.91 18.21
C ALA A 417 20.74 0.16 18.16
N ARG A 418 21.32 0.40 16.98
CA ARG A 418 22.34 1.44 16.79
C ARG A 418 21.81 2.85 17.06
N ALA A 419 20.63 3.18 16.55
CA ALA A 419 20.03 4.49 16.76
C ALA A 419 19.55 4.70 18.20
N ARG A 420 19.10 3.65 18.90
CA ARG A 420 18.74 3.70 20.31
C ARG A 420 19.94 4.07 21.19
N VAL A 421 21.12 3.50 20.93
CA VAL A 421 22.36 3.87 21.63
C VAL A 421 22.68 5.35 21.42
N ILE A 422 22.66 5.82 20.16
CA ILE A 422 22.94 7.23 19.84
C ILE A 422 21.90 8.17 20.48
N ALA A 423 20.63 7.74 20.52
CA ALA A 423 19.55 8.52 21.11
C ALA A 423 19.70 8.67 22.63
N TYR A 424 20.05 7.59 23.34
CA TYR A 424 20.31 7.67 24.78
C TYR A 424 21.60 8.40 25.13
N GLN A 425 22.64 8.30 24.30
CA GLN A 425 23.84 9.11 24.45
C GLN A 425 23.49 10.60 24.34
N ALA A 426 22.74 11.00 23.31
CA ALA A 426 22.30 12.39 23.16
C ALA A 426 21.40 12.86 24.33
N ALA A 427 20.57 11.97 24.89
CA ALA A 427 19.78 12.26 26.08
C ALA A 427 20.64 12.50 27.32
N LEU A 428 21.68 11.67 27.52
CA LEU A 428 22.65 11.80 28.61
C LEU A 428 23.47 13.10 28.48
N ASP A 429 24.00 13.38 27.29
CA ASP A 429 24.82 14.56 27.02
C ASP A 429 24.06 15.87 27.32
N GLU A 430 22.74 15.90 27.07
CA GLU A 430 21.89 17.06 27.34
C GLU A 430 21.72 17.35 28.85
N ILE A 431 21.81 16.33 29.71
CA ILE A 431 21.61 16.44 31.16
C ILE A 431 22.91 16.30 31.97
N ASP A 432 24.05 16.05 31.31
CA ASP A 432 25.33 15.75 31.97
C ASP A 432 25.83 16.92 32.84
N GLY A 433 25.61 18.15 32.37
CA GLY A 433 26.02 19.37 33.08
C GLY A 433 25.10 19.81 34.23
N ASP A 434 23.99 19.12 34.49
CA ASP A 434 23.04 19.49 35.54
C ASP A 434 23.37 18.77 36.86
N PRO A 435 23.71 19.50 37.94
CA PRO A 435 24.11 18.91 39.22
C PRO A 435 22.93 18.52 40.11
N SER A 436 21.68 18.69 39.67
CA SER A 436 20.50 18.35 40.46
C SER A 436 20.40 16.84 40.74
N GLU A 437 19.80 16.50 41.90
CA GLU A 437 19.54 15.11 42.28
C GLU A 437 18.61 14.40 41.27
N ALA A 438 17.67 15.14 40.68
CA ALA A 438 16.81 14.67 39.60
C ALA A 438 17.62 14.28 38.34
N ALA A 439 18.62 15.10 37.97
CA ALA A 439 19.52 14.78 36.86
C ALA A 439 20.40 13.56 37.16
N GLU A 440 20.84 13.37 38.42
CA GLU A 440 21.60 12.17 38.82
C GLU A 440 20.78 10.88 38.63
N LEU A 441 19.53 10.89 39.09
CA LEU A 441 18.61 9.76 38.94
C LEU A 441 18.33 9.44 37.46
N LEU A 442 18.09 10.48 36.64
CA LEU A 442 17.90 10.35 35.20
C LEU A 442 19.16 9.83 34.50
N ARG A 443 20.36 10.28 34.90
CA ARG A 443 21.63 9.77 34.37
C ARG A 443 21.81 8.29 34.68
N LEU A 444 21.48 7.83 35.89
CA LEU A 444 21.51 6.42 36.26
C LEU A 444 20.51 5.60 35.43
N GLU A 445 19.28 6.10 35.26
CA GLU A 445 18.25 5.50 34.41
C GLU A 445 18.73 5.34 32.96
N TYR A 446 19.18 6.42 32.31
CA TYR A 446 19.63 6.38 30.92
C TYR A 446 20.92 5.56 30.72
N ARG A 447 21.85 5.54 31.69
CA ARG A 447 23.01 4.63 31.64
C ARG A 447 22.58 3.18 31.71
N ALA A 448 21.60 2.85 32.56
CA ALA A 448 21.04 1.50 32.60
C ALA A 448 20.36 1.15 31.27
N LEU A 449 19.57 2.06 30.69
CA LEU A 449 18.94 1.86 29.38
C LEU A 449 19.97 1.69 28.25
N LEU A 450 21.07 2.44 28.29
CA LEU A 450 22.17 2.35 27.33
C LEU A 450 22.89 0.99 27.42
N LEU A 451 23.25 0.56 28.63
CA LEU A 451 23.85 -0.76 28.86
C LEU A 451 22.93 -1.89 28.39
N HIS A 452 21.62 -1.77 28.60
CA HIS A 452 20.65 -2.73 28.09
C HIS A 452 20.52 -2.68 26.57
N ALA A 453 20.52 -1.50 25.95
CA ALA A 453 20.48 -1.36 24.50
C ALA A 453 21.73 -1.96 23.82
N GLU A 454 22.89 -1.88 24.49
CA GLU A 454 24.12 -2.53 24.06
C GLU A 454 24.11 -4.06 24.25
N ALA A 455 23.50 -4.54 25.34
CA ALA A 455 23.47 -5.96 25.70
C ALA A 455 22.34 -6.76 25.02
N ASP A 456 21.15 -6.17 24.84
CA ASP A 456 19.98 -6.79 24.21
C ASP A 456 19.34 -5.88 23.15
N PRO A 457 19.67 -6.09 21.86
CA PRO A 457 19.12 -5.33 20.74
C PRO A 457 17.60 -5.49 20.52
N VAL A 458 16.97 -6.53 21.10
CA VAL A 458 15.59 -6.94 20.78
C VAL A 458 14.60 -6.55 21.88
N GLY A 459 15.06 -6.37 23.11
CA GLY A 459 14.22 -6.01 24.26
C GLY A 459 13.59 -4.62 24.16
N ALA A 460 12.28 -4.53 24.36
CA ALA A 460 11.59 -3.30 24.71
C ALA A 460 11.63 -3.14 26.24
N ILE A 461 12.04 -1.96 26.73
CA ILE A 461 12.17 -1.70 28.17
C ILE A 461 10.90 -1.01 28.66
N ALA A 462 10.18 -1.65 29.58
CA ALA A 462 9.17 -0.99 30.39
C ALA A 462 9.88 -0.07 31.39
N SER A 463 9.64 1.25 31.30
CA SER A 463 10.18 2.23 32.25
C SER A 463 9.12 2.58 33.29
N GLY A 464 9.57 2.73 34.54
CA GLY A 464 8.73 2.93 35.71
C GLY A 464 8.06 4.31 35.74
N GLU A 465 6.87 4.33 36.33
CA GLU A 465 6.01 5.48 36.62
C GLU A 465 6.70 6.46 37.60
N LEU A 466 7.68 7.23 37.14
CA LEU A 466 8.21 8.37 37.88
C LEU A 466 7.68 9.67 37.28
N PRO A 467 7.24 10.66 38.11
CA PRO A 467 6.60 11.87 37.64
C PRO A 467 7.42 12.69 36.63
N ALA A 468 6.70 13.44 35.81
CA ALA A 468 7.19 14.34 34.77
C ALA A 468 8.11 15.47 35.29
N ASP A 469 9.39 15.42 34.94
CA ASP A 469 10.36 16.51 35.19
C ASP A 469 10.67 17.27 33.86
N PRO A 470 10.73 18.62 33.83
CA PRO A 470 11.26 19.38 32.70
C PRO A 470 12.62 18.89 32.18
N LEU A 471 13.48 18.30 33.03
CA LEU A 471 14.74 17.67 32.63
C LEU A 471 14.53 16.47 31.71
N ARG A 472 13.57 15.59 32.03
CA ARG A 472 13.24 14.43 31.20
C ARG A 472 12.72 14.86 29.82
N ARG A 473 11.94 15.94 29.74
CA ARG A 473 11.48 16.49 28.46
C ARG A 473 12.63 17.00 27.60
N ARG A 474 13.64 17.65 28.20
CA ARG A 474 14.85 18.09 27.49
C ARG A 474 15.63 16.90 26.95
N ALA A 475 15.87 15.87 27.77
CA ALA A 475 16.57 14.65 27.39
C ALA A 475 15.86 13.92 26.23
N ILE A 476 14.53 13.73 26.32
CA ILE A 476 13.71 13.14 25.24
C ILE A 476 13.78 14.02 23.97
N GLY A 477 13.75 15.35 24.12
CA GLY A 477 13.93 16.28 23.01
C GLY A 477 15.28 16.12 22.29
N ALA A 478 16.36 15.90 23.04
CA ALA A 478 17.70 15.65 22.48
C ALA A 478 17.76 14.30 21.74
N ALA A 479 17.24 13.23 22.36
CA ALA A 479 17.11 11.92 21.73
C ALA A 479 16.30 11.99 20.41
N ARG A 480 15.25 12.81 20.36
CA ARG A 480 14.47 13.03 19.13
C ARG A 480 15.25 13.71 18.03
N ARG A 481 15.97 14.77 18.37
CA ARG A 481 16.80 15.49 17.40
C ARG A 481 17.84 14.56 16.78
N SER A 482 18.42 13.66 17.56
CA SER A 482 19.41 12.70 17.04
C SER A 482 18.78 11.65 16.11
N ILE A 483 17.63 11.06 16.43
CA ILE A 483 16.97 10.12 15.51
C ILE A 483 16.51 10.80 14.20
N ILE A 484 16.07 12.06 14.27
CA ILE A 484 15.72 12.85 13.07
C ILE A 484 16.97 13.09 12.21
N ALA A 485 18.11 13.42 12.83
CA ALA A 485 19.37 13.60 12.13
C ALA A 485 19.87 12.29 11.48
N LEU A 486 19.68 11.14 12.17
CA LEU A 486 20.02 9.82 11.62
C LEU A 486 19.13 9.45 10.42
N ARG A 487 17.84 9.81 10.46
CA ARG A 487 16.91 9.65 9.33
C ARG A 487 17.31 10.55 8.15
N GLN A 488 17.63 11.82 8.42
CA GLN A 488 18.04 12.80 7.38
C GLN A 488 19.36 12.43 6.71
N SER A 489 20.31 11.86 7.46
CA SER A 489 21.56 11.33 6.91
C SER A 489 21.41 9.94 6.27
N GLU A 490 20.18 9.40 6.23
CA GLU A 490 19.87 8.06 5.72
C GLU A 490 20.68 6.94 6.41
N THR A 491 21.17 7.17 7.63
CA THR A 491 21.89 6.16 8.43
C THR A 491 20.94 5.06 8.90
N ILE A 492 19.70 5.44 9.24
CA ILE A 492 18.59 4.53 9.51
C ILE A 492 17.49 4.69 8.45
N GLY A 493 16.75 3.63 8.17
CA GLY A 493 15.55 3.66 7.33
C GLY A 493 14.33 4.22 8.07
N ASP A 494 13.27 4.51 7.31
CA ASP A 494 12.03 5.08 7.87
C ASP A 494 11.33 4.13 8.86
N ASP A 495 11.33 2.81 8.62
CA ASP A 495 10.76 1.82 9.56
C ASP A 495 11.47 1.84 10.94
N ALA A 496 12.80 1.92 10.95
CA ALA A 496 13.59 2.02 12.17
C ALA A 496 13.33 3.36 12.89
N PHE A 497 13.19 4.43 12.11
CA PHE A 497 12.82 5.74 12.63
C PHE A 497 11.45 5.72 13.30
N HIS A 498 10.40 5.21 12.63
CA HIS A 498 9.04 5.18 13.18
C HIS A 498 8.93 4.34 14.46
N GLN A 499 9.62 3.19 14.52
CA GLN A 499 9.66 2.39 15.74
C GLN A 499 10.27 3.15 16.93
N LEU A 500 11.39 3.86 16.70
CA LEU A 500 12.01 4.69 17.73
C LEU A 500 11.14 5.91 18.06
N GLU A 501 10.51 6.51 17.05
CA GLU A 501 9.65 7.68 17.20
C GLU A 501 8.47 7.37 18.11
N GLU A 502 7.81 6.22 17.91
CA GLU A 502 6.74 5.69 18.74
C GLU A 502 7.24 5.38 20.17
N GLU A 503 8.42 4.75 20.30
CA GLU A 503 9.04 4.49 21.61
C GLU A 503 9.22 5.79 22.41
N PHE A 504 9.69 6.86 21.76
CA PHE A 504 9.85 8.17 22.39
C PHE A 504 8.54 8.94 22.56
N ASP A 505 7.50 8.66 21.76
CA ASP A 505 6.15 9.22 21.97
C ASP A 505 5.55 8.75 23.29
N TRP A 506 5.59 7.44 23.53
CA TRP A 506 5.06 6.87 24.77
C TRP A 506 5.79 7.41 25.99
N ARG A 507 7.10 7.63 25.88
CA ARG A 507 7.89 8.28 26.94
C ARG A 507 7.56 9.75 27.14
N GLU A 508 7.24 10.48 26.08
CA GLU A 508 6.83 11.88 26.22
C GLU A 508 5.45 11.96 26.89
N LEU A 509 4.52 11.09 26.49
CA LEU A 509 3.18 11.04 27.08
C LEU A 509 3.24 10.68 28.56
N SER A 510 4.06 9.69 28.96
CA SER A 510 4.25 9.38 30.39
C SER A 510 4.94 10.51 31.16
N ALA A 511 5.73 11.35 30.47
CA ALA A 511 6.34 12.56 31.03
C ALA A 511 5.45 13.82 30.94
N GLN A 512 4.19 13.71 30.51
CA GLN A 512 3.24 14.84 30.49
C GLN A 512 2.19 14.78 31.61
N GLY A 513 2.03 13.63 32.27
CA GLY A 513 1.10 13.44 33.40
C GLY A 513 -0.15 12.70 33.00
#